data_AF-A0A6A5ACD1-F1
#
_entry.id   AF-A0A6A5ACD1-F1
#
_cell.length_a   1.000
_cell.length_b   1.000
_cell.length_c   1.000
_cell.angle_alpha   90.00
_cell.angle_beta   90.00
_cell.angle_gamma   90.00
#
_symmetry.space_group_name_H-M   'P 1'
#
loop_
_entity.id
_entity.type
_entity.pdbx_description
1 polymer ?
#
loop_
_entity_poly.entity_id
_entity_poly.type
_entity_poly.pdbx_seq_one_letter_code
_entity_poly.pdbx_strand_id
1 'polypeptide(L)'
;MADAEETLLTILNLMHQQSVRGHEFYEETISDLIQLTETERAALKRTRTVASKSVDGYVEKPVAIFDPNSIPHIVFSHQIYDRNVCQSCHHASSWELCSNLVFSIYATAALSLHQTDMGSMLKHLPDAINGDLGTCHVDTCNGKLATERVIHRFPPVFAMSLLWSSNSPPKEDIQALLSTISDTLDLSEAFQVDGEAAKMTQVQHGIRCQYRFKGFVCYYGKHYFAFFFSTAHQRWLLFDDNKVTDIGKWTAVVDQYVECLLSFYPKSVIDRFFDFCM
;
A
#
# COMPACT_ATOMS: atom_id res chain seq x y z
N MET A 1 20.58 11.75 5.85
CA MET A 1 19.25 12.25 5.50
C MET A 1 18.33 11.05 5.61
N ALA A 2 17.22 11.16 6.34
CA ALA A 2 16.35 10.02 6.64
C ALA A 2 15.71 9.47 5.36
N ASP A 3 15.50 8.16 5.32
CA ASP A 3 14.74 7.48 4.27
C ASP A 3 13.29 8.00 4.30
N ALA A 4 12.70 8.31 3.15
CA ALA A 4 11.33 8.82 3.10
C ALA A 4 10.30 7.77 3.50
N GLU A 5 10.57 6.48 3.33
CA GLU A 5 9.68 5.42 3.82
C GLU A 5 9.71 5.36 5.33
N GLU A 6 10.91 5.38 5.90
CA GLU A 6 11.11 5.48 7.34
C GLU A 6 10.48 6.76 7.90
N THR A 7 10.59 7.87 7.19
CA THR A 7 9.98 9.15 7.57
C THR A 7 8.47 9.07 7.53
N LEU A 8 7.87 8.52 6.47
CA LEU A 8 6.42 8.34 6.36
C LEU A 8 5.91 7.41 7.46
N LEU A 9 6.53 6.25 7.63
CA LEU A 9 6.16 5.30 8.69
C LEU A 9 6.31 5.92 10.08
N THR A 10 7.34 6.74 10.29
CA THR A 10 7.52 7.50 11.53
C THR A 10 6.38 8.49 11.74
N ILE A 11 6.02 9.26 10.72
CA ILE A 11 4.89 10.20 10.79
C ILE A 11 3.58 9.47 11.08
N LEU A 12 3.30 8.36 10.38
CA LEU A 12 2.10 7.56 10.60
C LEU A 12 2.08 6.99 12.04
N ASN A 13 3.21 6.51 12.55
CA ASN A 13 3.30 6.03 13.93
C ASN A 13 3.09 7.16 14.95
N LEU A 14 3.65 8.34 14.72
CA LEU A 14 3.44 9.51 15.58
C LEU A 14 1.96 9.96 15.56
N MET A 15 1.33 9.98 14.37
CA MET A 15 -0.09 10.28 14.21
C MET A 15 -0.97 9.26 14.95
N HIS A 16 -0.62 7.97 14.91
CA HIS A 16 -1.31 6.93 15.67
C HIS A 16 -1.22 7.21 17.17
N GLN A 17 -0.02 7.45 17.70
CA GLN A 17 0.19 7.75 19.11
C GLN A 17 -0.57 9.01 19.57
N GLN A 18 -0.71 10.01 18.70
CA GLN A 18 -1.49 11.22 19.00
C GLN A 18 -3.00 10.97 18.96
N SER A 19 -3.48 10.17 18.00
CA SER A 19 -4.90 9.83 17.87
C SER A 19 -5.40 9.03 19.07
N VAL A 20 -4.61 8.05 19.52
CA VAL A 20 -4.91 7.22 20.69
C VAL A 20 -4.94 8.06 21.97
N ARG A 21 -3.93 8.90 22.20
CA ARG A 21 -3.89 9.79 23.38
C ARG A 21 -5.06 10.76 23.41
N GLY A 22 -5.47 11.30 22.27
CA GLY A 22 -6.65 12.17 22.18
C GLY A 22 -7.93 11.42 22.56
N HIS A 23 -8.06 10.16 22.16
CA HIS A 23 -9.20 9.32 22.51
C HIS A 23 -9.21 8.91 23.98
N GLU A 24 -8.07 8.53 24.55
CA GLU A 24 -7.94 8.23 25.98
C GLU A 24 -8.28 9.45 26.84
N PHE A 25 -7.79 10.63 26.48
CA PHE A 25 -8.12 11.87 27.18
C PHE A 25 -9.62 12.20 27.05
N TYR A 26 -10.22 11.96 25.89
CA TYR A 26 -11.66 12.15 25.67
C TYR A 26 -12.51 11.12 26.43
N GLU A 27 -12.10 9.85 26.49
CA GLU A 27 -12.77 8.81 27.28
C GLU A 27 -12.60 9.02 28.78
N GLU A 28 -11.44 9.47 29.27
CA GLU A 28 -11.24 9.88 30.66
C GLU A 28 -12.13 11.09 30.98
N THR A 29 -12.14 12.11 30.12
CA THR A 29 -12.98 13.30 30.33
C THR A 29 -14.47 12.94 30.30
N ILE A 30 -14.90 12.05 29.40
CA ILE A 30 -16.28 11.55 29.35
C ILE A 30 -16.58 10.63 30.54
N SER A 31 -15.64 9.79 30.97
CA SER A 31 -15.80 8.91 32.13
C SER A 31 -15.91 9.69 33.44
N ASP A 32 -15.21 10.81 33.53
CA ASP A 32 -15.29 11.74 34.67
C ASP A 32 -16.57 12.58 34.63
N LEU A 33 -17.09 12.88 33.43
CA LEU A 33 -18.33 13.63 33.24
C LEU A 33 -19.60 12.75 33.25
N ILE A 34 -19.47 11.46 32.99
CA ILE A 34 -20.56 10.49 32.94
C ILE A 34 -20.19 9.31 33.84
N GLN A 35 -20.71 9.31 35.08
CA GLN A 35 -20.69 8.12 35.93
C GLN A 35 -21.56 7.02 35.31
N LEU A 36 -21.00 6.30 34.34
CA LEU A 36 -21.63 5.12 33.74
C LEU A 36 -21.47 3.93 34.68
N THR A 37 -22.55 3.18 34.83
CA THR A 37 -22.57 1.97 35.66
C THR A 37 -21.78 0.84 34.98
N GLU A 38 -21.18 -0.07 35.77
CA GLU A 38 -20.37 -1.19 35.25
C GLU A 38 -21.12 -2.07 34.23
N THR A 39 -22.45 -2.12 34.34
CA THR A 39 -23.36 -2.81 33.43
C THR A 39 -23.40 -2.20 32.03
N GLU A 40 -23.31 -0.87 31.91
CA GLU A 40 -23.33 -0.16 30.63
C GLU A 40 -21.99 -0.32 29.90
N ARG A 41 -20.87 -0.31 30.65
CA ARG A 41 -19.54 -0.64 30.12
C ARG A 41 -19.45 -2.09 29.60
N ALA A 42 -20.09 -3.03 30.29
CA ALA A 42 -20.13 -4.44 29.87
C ALA A 42 -21.01 -4.69 28.63
N ALA A 43 -22.00 -3.83 28.38
CA ALA A 43 -22.85 -3.90 27.19
C ALA A 43 -22.10 -3.38 25.95
N LEU A 44 -21.40 -2.24 26.03
CA LEU A 44 -20.57 -1.73 24.92
C LEU A 44 -19.41 -2.68 24.57
N LYS A 45 -18.78 -3.32 25.56
CA LYS A 45 -17.74 -4.34 25.31
C LYS A 45 -18.30 -5.56 24.59
N ARG A 46 -19.53 -5.98 24.89
CA ARG A 46 -20.20 -7.11 24.21
C ARG A 46 -20.58 -6.81 22.76
N THR A 47 -20.93 -5.57 22.43
CA THR A 47 -21.26 -5.17 21.04
C THR A 47 -20.02 -5.17 20.14
N ARG A 48 -18.81 -5.00 20.69
CA ARG A 48 -17.54 -5.12 19.94
C ARG A 48 -17.12 -6.55 19.63
N THR A 49 -17.71 -7.56 20.27
CA THR A 49 -17.36 -8.97 20.10
C THR A 49 -18.48 -9.72 19.37
N VAL A 50 -18.83 -9.29 18.16
CA VAL A 50 -19.60 -10.16 17.25
C VAL A 50 -18.61 -11.11 16.59
N ALA A 51 -18.35 -12.22 17.29
CA ALA A 51 -17.52 -13.31 16.81
C ALA A 51 -18.14 -13.91 15.53
N SER A 52 -17.34 -13.94 14.46
CA SER A 52 -17.63 -14.64 13.22
C SER A 52 -17.76 -16.13 13.48
N LYS A 53 -18.87 -16.73 13.04
CA LYS A 53 -19.08 -18.17 13.03
C LYS A 53 -18.00 -18.83 12.16
N SER A 54 -17.30 -19.82 12.71
CA SER A 54 -16.32 -20.64 12.00
C SER A 54 -17.01 -21.42 10.87
N VAL A 55 -16.56 -21.18 9.64
CA VAL A 55 -16.87 -22.01 8.47
C VAL A 55 -15.73 -23.01 8.35
N ASP A 56 -16.05 -24.31 8.30
CA ASP A 56 -15.07 -25.38 8.12
C ASP A 56 -14.22 -25.13 6.86
N GLY A 57 -12.90 -25.17 7.03
CA GLY A 57 -11.92 -24.88 5.97
C GLY A 57 -11.26 -23.49 6.03
N TYR A 58 -11.65 -22.62 6.98
CA TYR A 58 -10.98 -21.33 7.19
C TYR A 58 -9.60 -21.51 7.83
N VAL A 59 -8.53 -21.24 7.08
CA VAL A 59 -7.18 -21.12 7.63
C VAL A 59 -7.05 -19.74 8.26
N GLU A 60 -6.80 -19.70 9.57
CA GLU A 60 -6.68 -18.46 10.34
C GLU A 60 -5.50 -17.61 9.83
N LYS A 61 -5.80 -16.37 9.40
CA LYS A 61 -4.79 -15.40 8.93
C LYS A 61 -4.23 -14.63 10.13
N PRO A 62 -2.94 -14.23 10.12
CA PRO A 62 -2.39 -13.36 11.15
C PRO A 62 -3.20 -12.06 11.27
N VAL A 63 -3.48 -11.65 12.51
CA VAL A 63 -4.21 -10.41 12.77
C VAL A 63 -3.33 -9.23 12.38
N ALA A 64 -3.77 -8.47 11.36
CA ALA A 64 -3.16 -7.18 11.06
C ALA A 64 -3.43 -6.20 12.22
N ILE A 65 -2.41 -5.48 12.67
CA ILE A 65 -2.57 -4.45 13.70
C ILE A 65 -3.50 -3.38 13.13
N PHE A 66 -4.69 -3.25 13.71
CA PHE A 66 -5.67 -2.25 13.33
C PHE A 66 -6.30 -1.67 14.59
N ASP A 67 -6.32 -0.34 14.65
CA ASP A 67 -6.91 0.41 15.74
C ASP A 67 -7.99 1.33 15.16
N PRO A 68 -9.27 1.11 15.48
CA PRO A 68 -10.36 1.95 14.98
C PRO A 68 -10.30 3.40 15.47
N ASN A 69 -9.45 3.72 16.44
CA ASN A 69 -9.23 5.08 16.95
C ASN A 69 -7.97 5.75 16.36
N SER A 70 -7.27 5.07 15.45
CA SER A 70 -6.06 5.56 14.80
C SER A 70 -6.38 6.07 13.41
N ILE A 71 -6.22 7.38 13.17
CA ILE A 71 -6.39 7.95 11.83
C ILE A 71 -5.51 7.21 10.79
N PRO A 72 -4.21 6.94 11.05
CA PRO A 72 -3.39 6.16 10.13
C PRO A 72 -3.96 4.79 9.78
N HIS A 73 -4.47 4.04 10.77
CA HIS A 73 -5.04 2.72 10.51
C HIS A 73 -6.35 2.84 9.73
N ILE A 74 -7.24 3.78 10.08
CA ILE A 74 -8.50 3.98 9.37
C ILE A 74 -8.27 4.34 7.89
N VAL A 75 -7.27 5.20 7.63
CA VAL A 75 -7.04 5.81 6.31
C VAL A 75 -6.12 4.98 5.41
N PHE A 76 -5.03 4.43 5.94
CA PHE A 76 -3.99 3.78 5.14
C PHE A 76 -3.94 2.26 5.28
N SER A 77 -4.63 1.69 6.29
CA SER A 77 -4.57 0.24 6.51
C SER A 77 -5.28 -0.53 5.41
N HIS A 78 -4.47 -1.12 4.55
CA HIS A 78 -4.81 -2.27 3.73
C HIS A 78 -4.41 -3.54 4.49
N GLN A 79 -4.94 -4.70 4.09
CA GLN A 79 -4.55 -5.98 4.70
C GLN A 79 -4.26 -6.95 3.56
N ILE A 80 -3.00 -7.00 3.15
CA ILE A 80 -2.55 -7.87 2.06
C ILE A 80 -1.80 -9.05 2.65
N TYR A 81 -2.17 -10.26 2.23
CA TYR A 81 -1.61 -11.51 2.73
C TYR A 81 -1.07 -12.36 1.60
N ASP A 82 0.04 -13.03 1.87
CA ASP A 82 0.65 -14.00 0.96
C ASP A 82 0.63 -15.40 1.56
N ARG A 83 0.59 -16.40 0.69
CA ARG A 83 0.96 -17.78 1.02
C ARG A 83 1.55 -18.46 -0.20
N ASN A 84 2.28 -19.56 0.02
CA ASN A 84 2.77 -20.39 -1.07
C ASN A 84 1.80 -21.56 -1.29
N VAL A 85 1.43 -21.79 -2.55
CA VAL A 85 0.51 -22.86 -2.96
C VAL A 85 1.17 -23.73 -4.01
N CYS A 86 1.11 -25.04 -3.81
CA CYS A 86 1.54 -26.00 -4.82
C CYS A 86 0.55 -26.03 -6.00
N GLN A 87 1.06 -25.83 -7.21
CA GLN A 87 0.25 -25.87 -8.43
C GLN A 87 -0.23 -27.27 -8.82
N SER A 88 0.27 -28.34 -8.16
CA SER A 88 -0.10 -29.73 -8.47
C SER A 88 -1.02 -30.37 -7.42
N CYS A 89 -0.67 -30.30 -6.13
CA CYS A 89 -1.48 -30.91 -5.07
C CYS A 89 -2.34 -29.90 -4.29
N HIS A 90 -2.22 -28.61 -4.59
CA HIS A 90 -2.92 -27.51 -3.91
C HIS A 90 -2.67 -27.39 -2.40
N HIS A 91 -1.64 -28.08 -1.88
CA HIS A 91 -1.16 -27.83 -0.52
C HIS A 91 -0.66 -26.40 -0.41
N ALA A 92 -1.04 -25.72 0.68
CA ALA A 92 -0.77 -24.31 0.89
C ALA A 92 -0.12 -24.08 2.25
N SER A 93 0.83 -23.15 2.31
CA SER A 93 1.41 -22.69 3.58
C SER A 93 0.39 -21.89 4.40
N SER A 94 0.75 -21.60 5.66
CA SER A 94 0.06 -20.57 6.43
C SER A 94 0.12 -19.22 5.72
N TRP A 95 -0.88 -18.39 5.97
CA TRP A 95 -0.91 -17.01 5.51
C TRP A 95 0.09 -16.16 6.29
N GLU A 96 0.74 -15.24 5.60
CA GLU A 96 1.64 -14.25 6.16
C GLU A 96 1.15 -12.85 5.80
N LEU A 97 1.21 -11.92 6.75
CA LEU A 97 0.85 -10.52 6.50
C LEU A 97 1.95 -9.87 5.67
N CYS A 98 1.65 -9.59 4.41
CA CYS A 98 2.58 -8.98 3.45
C CYS A 98 2.66 -7.46 3.66
N SER A 99 1.51 -6.78 3.82
CA SER A 99 1.50 -5.34 4.12
C SER A 99 0.24 -4.86 4.82
N ASN A 100 0.40 -3.79 5.60
CA ASN A 100 -0.63 -3.20 6.46
C ASN A 100 -0.79 -1.67 6.41
N LEU A 101 0.14 -0.90 5.83
CA LEU A 101 0.06 0.59 5.81
C LEU A 101 0.67 1.19 4.55
N VAL A 102 1.88 0.74 4.20
CA VAL A 102 2.58 1.15 2.97
C VAL A 102 2.94 -0.14 2.22
N PHE A 103 2.45 -0.28 0.99
CA PHE A 103 2.75 -1.43 0.15
C PHE A 103 4.10 -1.22 -0.53
N SER A 104 5.15 -1.89 -0.08
CA SER A 104 6.50 -1.67 -0.60
C SER A 104 6.85 -2.71 -1.66
N ILE A 105 7.33 -2.25 -2.82
CA ILE A 105 7.70 -3.11 -3.94
C ILE A 105 9.05 -2.69 -4.52
N TYR A 106 9.84 -3.65 -4.99
CA TYR A 106 11.09 -3.34 -5.68
C TYR A 106 10.82 -2.94 -7.14
N ALA A 107 11.36 -1.79 -7.55
CA ALA A 107 11.27 -1.29 -8.92
C ALA A 107 11.81 -2.30 -9.94
N THR A 108 12.89 -3.01 -9.59
CA THR A 108 13.46 -4.07 -10.45
C THR A 108 12.49 -5.23 -10.68
N ALA A 109 11.69 -5.60 -9.67
CA ALA A 109 10.68 -6.65 -9.81
C ALA A 109 9.54 -6.18 -10.71
N ALA A 110 9.04 -4.96 -10.50
CA ALA A 110 8.04 -4.35 -11.35
C ALA A 110 8.48 -4.28 -12.82
N LEU A 111 9.70 -3.81 -13.09
CA LEU A 111 10.27 -3.70 -14.43
C LEU A 111 10.44 -5.06 -15.13
N SER A 112 10.79 -6.11 -14.39
CA SER A 112 10.99 -7.45 -14.96
C SER A 112 9.73 -8.08 -15.54
N LEU A 113 8.55 -7.58 -15.16
CA LEU A 113 7.26 -8.08 -15.63
C LEU A 113 6.87 -7.54 -17.01
N HIS A 114 7.52 -6.47 -17.48
CA HIS A 114 7.23 -5.81 -18.76
C HIS A 114 5.73 -5.48 -18.96
N GLN A 115 5.03 -5.09 -17.89
CA GLN A 115 3.62 -4.70 -17.95
C GLN A 115 3.46 -3.26 -18.40
N THR A 116 2.34 -2.96 -19.05
CA THR A 116 2.03 -1.62 -19.57
C THR A 116 1.15 -0.79 -18.64
N ASP A 117 0.51 -1.42 -17.65
CA ASP A 117 -0.38 -0.78 -16.70
C ASP A 117 -0.10 -1.25 -15.26
N MET A 118 -0.41 -0.37 -14.31
CA MET A 118 -0.11 -0.59 -12.89
C MET A 118 -0.93 -1.74 -12.29
N GLY A 119 -2.16 -1.96 -12.74
CA GLY A 119 -3.00 -3.05 -12.22
C GLY A 119 -2.41 -4.43 -12.54
N SER A 120 -2.06 -4.64 -13.81
CA SER A 120 -1.39 -5.87 -14.28
C SER A 120 -0.01 -6.05 -13.63
N MET A 121 0.75 -4.96 -13.47
CA MET A 121 2.03 -4.98 -12.75
C MET A 121 1.86 -5.48 -11.31
N LEU A 122 0.90 -4.97 -10.56
CA LEU A 122 0.65 -5.38 -9.17
C LEU A 122 0.15 -6.82 -9.08
N LYS A 123 -0.71 -7.23 -10.01
CA LYS A 123 -1.27 -8.58 -10.09
C LYS A 123 -0.22 -9.66 -10.30
N HIS A 124 0.76 -9.40 -11.16
CA HIS A 124 1.85 -10.32 -11.48
C HIS A 124 3.09 -10.13 -10.60
N LEU A 125 3.09 -9.14 -9.71
CA LEU A 125 4.20 -8.88 -8.81
C LEU A 125 4.67 -10.08 -7.97
N PRO A 126 3.78 -10.96 -7.45
CA PRO A 126 4.21 -12.16 -6.75
C PRO A 126 5.11 -13.07 -7.60
N ASP A 127 4.86 -13.15 -8.92
CA ASP A 127 5.64 -13.98 -9.85
C ASP A 127 7.08 -13.45 -10.02
N ALA A 128 7.27 -12.12 -9.96
CA ALA A 128 8.59 -11.48 -10.07
C ALA A 128 9.39 -11.47 -8.77
N ILE A 129 8.74 -11.30 -7.62
CA ILE A 129 9.43 -11.22 -6.32
C ILE A 129 9.90 -12.61 -5.88
N ASN A 130 9.06 -13.63 -6.09
CA ASN A 130 9.26 -14.93 -5.46
C ASN A 130 9.90 -15.98 -6.38
N GLY A 131 10.22 -15.64 -7.63
CA GLY A 131 11.06 -16.44 -8.53
C GLY A 131 10.74 -17.95 -8.51
N ASP A 132 11.80 -18.78 -8.42
CA ASP A 132 11.64 -20.21 -8.17
C ASP A 132 11.56 -20.47 -6.66
N LEU A 133 10.33 -20.46 -6.11
CA LEU A 133 10.01 -20.87 -4.74
C LEU A 133 10.36 -22.34 -4.44
N GLY A 134 10.83 -23.07 -5.44
CA GLY A 134 11.16 -24.48 -5.35
C GLY A 134 9.94 -25.37 -5.55
N THR A 135 10.04 -26.58 -5.00
CA THR A 135 9.05 -27.65 -5.17
C THR A 135 8.33 -27.93 -3.86
N CYS A 136 7.13 -28.48 -3.99
CA CYS A 136 6.27 -28.85 -2.87
C CYS A 136 6.99 -29.79 -1.88
N HIS A 137 6.79 -29.57 -0.59
CA HIS A 137 7.35 -30.41 0.48
C HIS A 137 6.47 -31.62 0.84
N VAL A 138 5.28 -31.74 0.25
CA VAL A 138 4.39 -32.88 0.51
C VAL A 138 4.99 -34.14 -0.12
N ASP A 139 5.11 -35.21 0.67
CA ASP A 139 5.61 -36.50 0.20
C ASP A 139 4.95 -36.90 -1.12
N THR A 140 5.76 -37.31 -2.10
CA THR A 140 5.35 -37.69 -3.46
C THR A 140 4.86 -36.57 -4.39
N CYS A 141 4.83 -35.31 -3.94
CA CYS A 141 4.53 -34.16 -4.78
C CYS A 141 5.79 -33.39 -5.17
N ASN A 142 6.04 -33.24 -6.48
CA ASN A 142 7.13 -32.42 -7.02
C ASN A 142 6.60 -31.17 -7.77
N GLY A 143 5.38 -30.74 -7.43
CA GLY A 143 4.76 -29.57 -8.05
C GLY A 143 5.47 -28.28 -7.69
N LYS A 144 5.49 -27.31 -8.61
CA LYS A 144 6.05 -25.98 -8.35
C LYS A 144 5.17 -25.21 -7.36
N LEU A 145 5.82 -24.41 -6.53
CA LEU A 145 5.14 -23.46 -5.64
C LEU A 145 4.92 -22.13 -6.38
N ALA A 146 3.78 -21.52 -6.13
CA ALA A 146 3.45 -20.16 -6.56
C ALA A 146 2.91 -19.37 -5.38
N THR A 147 3.15 -18.06 -5.37
CA THR A 147 2.60 -17.20 -4.33
C THR A 147 1.17 -16.81 -4.69
N GLU A 148 0.25 -17.08 -3.77
CA GLU A 148 -1.09 -16.53 -3.78
C GLU A 148 -1.11 -15.29 -2.89
N ARG A 149 -1.55 -14.16 -3.44
CA ARG A 149 -1.67 -12.88 -2.74
C ARG A 149 -3.11 -12.42 -2.74
N VAL A 150 -3.64 -12.11 -1.55
CA VAL A 150 -5.02 -11.65 -1.35
C VAL A 150 -5.08 -10.34 -0.58
N ILE A 151 -6.02 -9.46 -0.95
CA ILE A 151 -6.37 -8.27 -0.18
C ILE A 151 -7.67 -8.48 0.57
N HIS A 152 -7.63 -8.23 1.89
CA HIS A 152 -8.76 -8.42 2.82
C HIS A 152 -9.45 -7.12 3.21
N ARG A 153 -8.76 -6.00 3.03
CA ARG A 153 -9.25 -4.66 3.37
C ARG A 153 -8.69 -3.66 2.36
N PHE A 154 -9.60 -2.92 1.72
CA PHE A 154 -9.26 -1.76 0.92
C PHE A 154 -9.08 -0.54 1.83
N PRO A 155 -7.98 0.22 1.72
CA PRO A 155 -7.80 1.45 2.48
C PRO A 155 -8.48 2.63 1.76
N PRO A 156 -8.99 3.66 2.47
CA PRO A 156 -9.37 4.92 1.83
C PRO A 156 -8.25 5.58 1.03
N VAL A 157 -7.00 5.42 1.46
CA VAL A 157 -5.80 5.87 0.74
C VAL A 157 -4.83 4.72 0.63
N PHE A 158 -4.56 4.27 -0.60
CA PHE A 158 -3.57 3.26 -0.87
C PHE A 158 -2.21 3.92 -1.05
N ALA A 159 -1.32 3.70 -0.08
CA ALA A 159 0.06 4.18 -0.12
C ALA A 159 1.00 3.06 -0.57
N MET A 160 1.83 3.32 -1.58
CA MET A 160 2.82 2.37 -2.10
C MET A 160 4.21 2.98 -2.13
N SER A 161 5.25 2.18 -1.84
CA SER A 161 6.66 2.57 -1.91
C SER A 161 7.37 1.82 -3.04
N LEU A 162 8.02 2.52 -3.98
CA LEU A 162 8.87 1.90 -5.00
C LEU A 162 10.33 1.96 -4.58
N LEU A 163 10.93 0.79 -4.37
CA LEU A 163 12.28 0.62 -3.86
C LEU A 163 13.26 0.35 -4.98
N TRP A 164 14.27 1.19 -5.12
CA TRP A 164 15.37 0.93 -6.04
C TRP A 164 16.52 0.23 -5.32
N SER A 165 16.96 -0.90 -5.88
CA SER A 165 18.13 -1.62 -5.39
C SER A 165 19.44 -0.86 -5.68
N SER A 166 19.41 0.04 -6.67
CA SER A 166 20.53 0.87 -7.06
C SER A 166 20.31 2.32 -6.67
N ASN A 167 21.42 2.95 -6.33
CA ASN A 167 21.54 4.36 -6.02
C ASN A 167 21.58 5.27 -7.27
N SER A 168 21.63 4.67 -8.44
CA SER A 168 21.65 5.35 -9.73
C SER A 168 20.93 4.46 -10.76
N PRO A 169 19.60 4.34 -10.66
CA PRO A 169 18.85 3.57 -11.64
C PRO A 169 18.97 4.20 -13.05
N PRO A 170 18.99 3.38 -14.11
CA PRO A 170 19.00 3.89 -15.48
C PRO A 170 17.79 4.79 -15.74
N LYS A 171 18.00 5.86 -16.52
CA LYS A 171 16.93 6.79 -16.90
C LYS A 171 15.80 6.06 -17.63
N GLU A 172 16.15 5.10 -18.47
CA GLU A 172 15.23 4.29 -19.26
C GLU A 172 14.32 3.45 -18.37
N ASP A 173 14.88 2.86 -17.30
CA ASP A 173 14.15 2.06 -16.31
C ASP A 173 13.16 2.93 -15.52
N ILE A 174 13.61 4.11 -15.10
CA ILE A 174 12.76 5.08 -14.41
C ILE A 174 11.58 5.49 -15.31
N GLN A 175 11.87 5.84 -16.57
CA GLN A 175 10.87 6.26 -17.53
C GLN A 175 9.88 5.12 -17.81
N ALA A 176 10.36 3.89 -17.95
CA ALA A 176 9.53 2.72 -18.16
C ALA A 176 8.60 2.47 -16.95
N LEU A 177 9.13 2.56 -15.72
CA LEU A 177 8.34 2.41 -14.51
C LEU A 177 7.26 3.49 -14.40
N LEU A 178 7.63 4.76 -14.57
CA LEU A 178 6.68 5.87 -14.53
C LEU A 178 5.61 5.80 -15.62
N SER A 179 5.95 5.27 -16.80
CA SER A 179 4.99 5.06 -17.89
C SER A 179 3.97 3.97 -17.57
N THR A 180 4.26 3.08 -16.63
CA THR A 180 3.35 2.02 -16.17
C THR A 180 2.32 2.58 -15.17
N ILE A 181 2.68 3.64 -14.44
CA ILE A 181 1.78 4.29 -13.48
C ILE A 181 0.62 4.95 -14.24
N SER A 182 -0.58 4.44 -13.96
CA SER A 182 -1.83 4.89 -14.56
C SER A 182 -2.52 5.93 -13.68
N ASP A 183 -3.39 6.76 -14.26
CA ASP A 183 -4.13 7.78 -13.51
C ASP A 183 -5.20 7.18 -12.57
N THR A 184 -5.56 5.92 -12.83
CA THR A 184 -6.58 5.15 -12.14
C THR A 184 -6.06 3.75 -11.83
N LEU A 185 -6.55 3.17 -10.72
CA LEU A 185 -6.22 1.82 -10.28
C LEU A 185 -7.45 1.17 -9.67
N ASP A 186 -7.82 -0.02 -10.13
CA ASP A 186 -8.80 -0.86 -9.44
C ASP A 186 -8.09 -1.94 -8.62
N LEU A 187 -8.12 -1.81 -7.30
CA LEU A 187 -7.48 -2.78 -6.41
C LEU A 187 -8.14 -4.15 -6.45
N SER A 188 -9.40 -4.26 -6.88
CA SER A 188 -10.08 -5.54 -7.03
C SER A 188 -9.66 -6.29 -8.30
N GLU A 189 -9.07 -5.59 -9.27
CA GLU A 189 -8.46 -6.18 -10.46
C GLU A 189 -6.97 -6.46 -10.26
N ALA A 190 -6.30 -5.63 -9.47
CA ALA A 190 -4.87 -5.74 -9.15
C ALA A 190 -4.55 -6.84 -8.11
N PHE A 191 -5.50 -7.20 -7.25
CA PHE A 191 -5.32 -8.21 -6.21
C PHE A 191 -6.47 -9.22 -6.21
N GLN A 192 -6.20 -10.46 -5.80
CA GLN A 192 -7.30 -11.37 -5.45
C GLN A 192 -7.99 -10.85 -4.19
N VAL A 193 -9.31 -10.85 -4.16
CA VAL A 193 -10.08 -10.21 -3.09
C VAL A 193 -10.73 -11.27 -2.20
N ASP A 194 -10.58 -11.11 -0.89
CA ASP A 194 -11.18 -11.98 0.14
C ASP A 194 -11.62 -11.13 1.36
N GLY A 195 -12.23 -11.74 2.37
CA GLY A 195 -12.59 -11.08 3.63
C GLY A 195 -13.58 -9.92 3.50
N GLU A 196 -13.31 -8.82 4.20
CA GLU A 196 -14.18 -7.63 4.18
C GLU A 196 -14.13 -6.91 2.82
N ALA A 197 -12.99 -6.94 2.14
CA ALA A 197 -12.83 -6.38 0.80
C ALA A 197 -13.75 -7.05 -0.21
N ALA A 198 -13.97 -8.37 -0.11
CA ALA A 198 -14.88 -9.10 -1.01
C ALA A 198 -16.35 -8.68 -0.85
N LYS A 199 -16.73 -8.20 0.33
CA LYS A 199 -18.05 -7.60 0.55
C LYS A 199 -18.12 -6.21 -0.09
N MET A 200 -17.05 -5.44 0.00
CA MET A 200 -16.98 -4.09 -0.55
C MET A 200 -17.01 -4.05 -2.09
N THR A 201 -16.48 -5.06 -2.78
CA THR A 201 -16.58 -5.15 -4.25
C THR A 201 -18.03 -5.26 -4.73
N GLN A 202 -18.91 -5.89 -3.94
CA GLN A 202 -20.34 -6.02 -4.25
C GLN A 202 -21.14 -4.76 -3.89
N VAL A 203 -20.66 -3.97 -2.94
CA VAL A 203 -21.30 -2.71 -2.52
C VAL A 203 -21.00 -1.61 -3.53
N GLN A 204 -22.02 -0.82 -3.88
CA GLN A 204 -21.87 0.35 -4.77
C GLN A 204 -21.20 0.02 -6.12
N HIS A 205 -21.43 -1.17 -6.68
CA HIS A 205 -20.86 -1.61 -7.97
C HIS A 205 -19.32 -1.50 -8.03
N GLY A 206 -18.62 -1.79 -6.93
CA GLY A 206 -17.15 -1.79 -6.90
C GLY A 206 -16.49 -0.41 -6.85
N ILE A 207 -17.26 0.69 -6.75
CA ILE A 207 -16.72 2.06 -6.69
C ILE A 207 -15.65 2.23 -5.58
N ARG A 208 -15.79 1.51 -4.47
CA ARG A 208 -14.83 1.57 -3.34
C ARG A 208 -13.48 0.92 -3.62
N CYS A 209 -13.32 0.28 -4.77
CA CYS A 209 -12.08 -0.37 -5.20
C CYS A 209 -11.32 0.47 -6.23
N GLN A 210 -11.94 1.58 -6.71
CA GLN A 210 -11.37 2.46 -7.72
C GLN A 210 -10.64 3.64 -7.05
N TYR A 211 -9.38 3.79 -7.41
CA TYR A 211 -8.50 4.82 -6.90
C TYR A 211 -8.00 5.69 -8.05
N ARG A 212 -7.66 6.93 -7.72
CA ARG A 212 -6.98 7.85 -8.63
C ARG A 212 -5.61 8.19 -8.10
N PHE A 213 -4.62 8.21 -8.99
CA PHE A 213 -3.28 8.63 -8.66
C PHE A 213 -3.25 10.13 -8.32
N LYS A 214 -2.83 10.47 -7.09
CA LYS A 214 -2.84 11.85 -6.60
C LYS A 214 -1.47 12.50 -6.57
N GLY A 215 -0.42 11.71 -6.51
CA GLY A 215 0.92 12.24 -6.54
C GLY A 215 1.94 11.35 -5.89
N PHE A 216 3.17 11.82 -5.99
CA PHE A 216 4.32 11.13 -5.50
C PHE A 216 5.42 12.04 -5.01
N VAL A 217 6.17 11.52 -4.04
CA VAL A 217 7.37 12.15 -3.50
C VAL A 217 8.57 11.42 -4.10
N CYS A 218 9.56 12.21 -4.48
CA CYS A 218 10.79 11.79 -5.11
C CYS A 218 11.97 12.15 -4.23
N TYR A 219 12.98 11.30 -4.25
CA TYR A 219 14.27 11.58 -3.65
C TYR A 219 15.33 11.40 -4.71
N TYR A 220 16.13 12.43 -4.95
CA TYR A 220 17.28 12.32 -5.84
C TYR A 220 18.41 13.25 -5.39
N GLY A 221 19.65 12.78 -5.42
CA GLY A 221 20.81 13.62 -5.17
C GLY A 221 20.84 14.27 -3.78
N LYS A 222 20.20 13.62 -2.78
CA LYS A 222 19.95 14.16 -1.43
C LYS A 222 18.96 15.33 -1.38
N HIS A 223 18.03 15.38 -2.31
CA HIS A 223 17.00 16.40 -2.39
C HIS A 223 15.62 15.76 -2.54
N TYR A 224 14.64 16.26 -1.81
CA TYR A 224 13.25 15.83 -1.91
C TYR A 224 12.45 16.84 -2.71
N PHE A 225 11.63 16.33 -3.62
CA PHE A 225 10.64 17.10 -4.37
C PHE A 225 9.42 16.23 -4.60
N ALA A 226 8.30 16.82 -4.96
CA ALA A 226 7.06 16.06 -5.11
C ALA A 226 6.20 16.56 -6.26
N PHE A 227 5.47 15.64 -6.89
CA PHE A 227 4.43 15.97 -7.85
C PHE A 227 3.08 15.61 -7.29
N PHE A 228 2.15 16.56 -7.26
CA PHE A 228 0.77 16.29 -6.85
C PHE A 228 -0.23 16.87 -7.84
N PHE A 229 -1.30 16.11 -8.08
CA PHE A 229 -2.41 16.55 -8.91
C PHE A 229 -3.34 17.47 -8.11
N SER A 230 -3.41 18.73 -8.51
CA SER A 230 -4.38 19.67 -7.94
C SER A 230 -5.75 19.42 -8.56
N THR A 231 -6.71 19.00 -7.74
CA THR A 231 -8.11 18.86 -8.18
C THR A 231 -8.74 20.23 -8.46
N ALA A 232 -8.31 21.29 -7.76
CA ALA A 232 -8.82 22.64 -7.98
C ALA A 232 -8.42 23.21 -9.35
N HIS A 233 -7.18 22.92 -9.78
CA HIS A 233 -6.67 23.42 -11.06
C HIS A 233 -6.80 22.40 -12.20
N GLN A 234 -7.02 21.11 -11.89
CA GLN A 234 -6.93 19.99 -12.83
C GLN A 234 -5.56 19.92 -13.53
N ARG A 235 -4.50 20.15 -12.75
CA ARG A 235 -3.10 20.24 -13.22
C ARG A 235 -2.17 19.56 -12.24
N TRP A 236 -1.11 18.96 -12.77
CA TRP A 236 0.02 18.47 -12.01
C TRP A 236 0.92 19.63 -11.58
N LEU A 237 1.28 19.66 -10.30
CA LEU A 237 2.15 20.67 -9.71
C LEU A 237 3.41 19.99 -9.17
N LEU A 238 4.57 20.59 -9.46
CA LEU A 238 5.86 20.26 -8.84
C LEU A 238 6.07 21.14 -7.62
N PHE A 239 6.29 20.51 -6.48
CA PHE A 239 6.68 21.12 -5.22
C PHE A 239 8.17 20.87 -4.98
N ASP A 240 8.93 21.95 -4.94
CA ASP A 240 10.39 21.95 -4.76
C ASP A 240 10.72 23.00 -3.68
N ASP A 241 10.82 22.55 -2.43
CA ASP A 241 10.91 23.38 -1.22
C ASP A 241 9.86 24.52 -1.17
N ASN A 242 10.27 25.75 -1.44
CA ASN A 242 9.43 26.95 -1.39
C ASN A 242 8.81 27.29 -2.75
N LYS A 243 9.13 26.53 -3.80
CA LYS A 243 8.69 26.77 -5.18
C LYS A 243 7.61 25.76 -5.57
N VAL A 244 6.54 26.28 -6.18
CA VAL A 244 5.50 25.48 -6.80
C VAL A 244 5.43 25.82 -8.30
N THR A 245 5.49 24.80 -9.16
CA THR A 245 5.49 24.96 -10.62
C THR A 245 4.33 24.17 -11.24
N ASP A 246 3.52 24.78 -12.11
CA ASP A 246 2.51 24.06 -12.91
C ASP A 246 3.20 23.30 -14.04
N ILE A 247 3.16 21.97 -13.96
CA ILE A 247 3.72 21.05 -14.95
C ILE A 247 2.67 20.66 -16.00
N GLY A 248 1.42 20.56 -15.57
CA GLY A 248 0.28 20.35 -16.45
C GLY A 248 -0.26 18.93 -16.48
N LYS A 249 0.00 18.18 -17.55
CA LYS A 249 -0.52 16.82 -17.74
C LYS A 249 0.50 15.78 -17.25
N TRP A 250 0.03 14.55 -17.00
CA TRP A 250 0.88 13.43 -16.56
C TRP A 250 2.10 13.21 -17.46
N THR A 251 1.92 13.30 -18.78
CA THR A 251 3.04 13.15 -19.74
C THR A 251 4.18 14.14 -19.47
N ALA A 252 3.83 15.39 -19.15
CA ALA A 252 4.82 16.42 -18.81
C ALA A 252 5.47 16.18 -17.44
N VAL A 253 4.81 15.47 -16.53
CA VAL A 253 5.41 15.05 -15.25
C VAL A 253 6.49 14.02 -15.48
N VAL A 254 6.25 13.03 -16.35
CA VAL A 254 7.24 12.02 -16.71
C VAL A 254 8.47 12.69 -17.35
N ASP A 255 8.25 13.59 -18.31
CA ASP A 255 9.33 14.34 -18.96
C ASP A 255 10.12 15.20 -17.95
N GLN A 256 9.42 15.98 -17.12
CA GLN A 256 10.03 16.85 -16.12
C GLN A 256 10.82 16.05 -15.07
N TYR A 257 10.30 14.90 -14.63
CA TYR A 257 10.99 14.02 -13.68
C TYR A 257 12.34 13.58 -14.24
N VAL A 258 12.31 13.07 -15.48
CA VAL A 258 13.50 12.62 -16.20
C VAL A 258 14.52 13.76 -16.39
N GLU A 259 14.07 14.98 -16.70
CA GLU A 259 14.95 16.16 -16.82
C GLU A 259 15.56 16.59 -15.49
N CYS A 260 14.78 16.55 -14.40
CA CYS A 260 15.28 16.82 -13.05
C CYS A 260 16.43 15.89 -12.70
N LEU A 261 16.27 14.57 -12.95
CA LEU A 261 17.32 13.58 -12.71
C LEU A 261 18.62 13.89 -13.46
N LEU A 262 18.52 14.30 -14.73
CA LEU A 262 19.68 14.69 -15.54
C LEU A 262 20.38 15.94 -15.00
N SER A 263 19.62 16.91 -14.50
CA SER A 263 20.15 18.17 -13.97
C SER A 263 20.96 18.00 -12.67
N PHE A 264 20.70 16.91 -11.94
CA PHE A 264 21.40 16.58 -10.69
C PHE A 264 22.61 15.63 -10.88
N TYR A 265 22.97 15.24 -12.11
CA TYR A 265 24.23 14.53 -12.39
C TYR A 265 25.44 15.51 -12.38
N PRO A 266 26.59 15.18 -11.71
CA PRO A 266 27.07 13.84 -11.38
C PRO A 266 27.17 13.64 -9.86
N LYS A 267 26.05 13.54 -9.15
CA LYS A 267 26.09 13.09 -7.76
C LYS A 267 25.04 12.02 -7.52
N SER A 268 25.57 10.88 -7.10
CA SER A 268 24.89 9.63 -6.83
C SER A 268 23.82 9.74 -5.75
N VAL A 269 22.91 8.75 -5.76
CA VAL A 269 22.25 8.10 -4.61
C VAL A 269 20.74 8.32 -4.40
N ILE A 270 20.06 7.16 -4.46
CA ILE A 270 18.77 6.64 -3.95
C ILE A 270 17.51 7.28 -4.56
N ASP A 271 16.77 6.45 -5.30
CA ASP A 271 15.36 6.69 -5.61
C ASP A 271 14.50 5.89 -4.61
N ARG A 272 13.50 6.54 -4.00
CA ARG A 272 12.31 5.87 -3.44
C ARG A 272 11.08 6.73 -3.72
N PHE A 273 10.06 6.11 -4.30
CA PHE A 273 8.81 6.75 -4.68
C PHE A 273 7.74 6.52 -3.62
N PHE A 274 6.83 7.47 -3.44
CA PHE A 274 5.57 7.27 -2.73
C PHE A 274 4.42 7.44 -3.69
N ASP A 275 3.55 6.46 -3.85
CA ASP A 275 2.30 6.64 -4.58
C ASP A 275 1.17 6.84 -3.56
N PHE A 276 0.44 7.96 -3.66
CA PHE A 276 -0.85 8.10 -2.99
C PHE A 276 -1.97 7.91 -4.02
N CYS A 277 -2.61 6.76 -3.96
CA CYS A 277 -3.85 6.47 -4.66
C CYS A 277 -5.03 6.74 -3.71
N MET A 278 -5.91 7.68 -4.06
CA MET A 278 -7.16 7.99 -3.33
C MET A 278 -8.39 7.76 -4.20
#